data_AF-A0A956X506-F1
#
_entry.id   AF-A0A956X506-F1
#
_cell.length_a   1.000
_cell.length_b   1.000
_cell.length_c   1.000
_cell.angle_alpha   90.00
_cell.angle_beta   90.00
_cell.angle_gamma   90.00
#
_symmetry.space_group_name_H-M   'P 1'
#
loop_
_entity.id
_entity.type
_entity.pdbx_description
1 polymer ?
#
loop_
_entity_poly.entity_id
_entity_poly.type
_entity_poly.pdbx_seq_one_letter_code
_entity_poly.pdbx_strand_id
1 'polypeptide(L)'
;MNSITKITPFDDLGGMEYPFLTQFTDWTIFTYPLAAAPAAAEQTLRWVKDDKVSDLHIAGVSPAQFFAATGLKLDVSRKGPFVLSKRISRIMRPYRFWEFRRPEQVNIRFDETIDEASWDGCALISRSYLRGLALRYIVNHAQQPEYQVLHHSRELETCQRWEITILHEGGQEKAHALVVDDIDVDFVIPAGATKKELALDGRVFVGLQPVHSLDHMRLDVQSLINLSPFFSVEKLLVWMAQEAELFLDRIKTGQLDVLLSRIENIQAEEQMHQLQNWYIGEYIASGGKLMWFPAAVKAMGRQFLRRLNHGQENFRFPIPGGRFYIAPASVGRRNVPAGHIEIDAETATAWVNQADWNNYIVQVLGGADGDDALWIHQFTDYDGQKKVLAWRSP
;
A
#
# COMPACT_ATOMS: atom_id res chain seq x y z
N MET A 1 -7.37 8.04 21.63
CA MET A 1 -5.99 7.83 22.12
C MET A 1 -5.13 8.97 21.61
N ASN A 2 -4.64 9.84 22.50
CA ASN A 2 -3.82 11.02 22.17
C ASN A 2 -2.32 10.71 22.31
N SER A 3 -1.83 9.66 21.66
CA SER A 3 -0.41 9.28 21.80
C SER A 3 0.43 10.07 20.79
N ILE A 4 1.44 10.77 21.31
CA ILE A 4 2.54 11.32 20.50
C ILE A 4 3.41 10.15 20.03
N THR A 5 3.73 10.10 18.74
CA THR A 5 4.67 9.13 18.18
C THR A 5 6.00 9.82 17.91
N LYS A 6 7.12 9.18 18.28
CA LYS A 6 8.48 9.63 18.00
C LYS A 6 9.17 8.58 17.14
N ILE A 7 9.81 9.01 16.05
CA ILE A 7 10.61 8.17 15.14
C ILE A 7 11.98 8.83 14.96
N THR A 8 13.03 8.02 14.95
CA THR A 8 14.45 8.38 14.88
C THR A 8 15.17 7.44 13.90
N PRO A 9 16.40 7.76 13.46
CA PRO A 9 17.18 6.85 12.61
C PRO A 9 17.54 5.51 13.25
N PHE A 10 17.35 5.35 14.56
CA PHE A 10 17.66 4.11 15.29
C PHE A 10 16.45 3.20 15.49
N ASP A 11 15.25 3.65 15.12
CA ASP A 11 14.06 2.82 15.20
C ASP A 11 14.09 1.74 14.12
N ASP A 12 13.67 0.53 14.48
CA ASP A 12 13.52 -0.57 13.52
C ASP A 12 12.28 -0.33 12.64
N LEU A 13 12.53 -0.05 11.37
CA LEU A 13 11.51 0.21 10.36
C LEU A 13 11.25 -1.02 9.46
N GLY A 14 11.69 -2.21 9.86
CA GLY A 14 11.46 -3.45 9.09
C GLY A 14 12.11 -3.41 7.71
N GLY A 15 13.34 -2.90 7.64
CA GLY A 15 14.10 -2.74 6.40
C GLY A 15 13.60 -1.62 5.48
N MET A 16 12.74 -0.73 5.96
CA MET A 16 12.39 0.50 5.26
C MET A 16 13.25 1.67 5.72
N GLU A 17 13.41 2.68 4.86
CA GLU A 17 14.20 3.86 5.17
C GLU A 17 13.45 5.13 4.78
N TYR A 18 13.77 6.26 5.41
CA TYR A 18 13.30 7.57 4.98
C TYR A 18 14.25 8.13 3.92
N PRO A 19 13.93 8.07 2.61
CA PRO A 19 14.93 8.29 1.55
C PRO A 19 15.57 9.67 1.62
N PHE A 20 14.76 10.69 1.88
CA PHE A 20 15.19 12.09 2.03
C PHE A 20 15.95 12.39 3.32
N LEU A 21 16.01 11.43 4.25
CA LEU A 21 16.68 11.57 5.54
C LEU A 21 17.98 10.75 5.66
N THR A 22 18.27 9.85 4.71
CA THR A 22 19.44 8.94 4.73
C THR A 22 20.79 9.65 4.83
N GLN A 23 20.89 10.89 4.35
CA GLN A 23 22.11 11.70 4.44
C GLN A 23 22.30 12.41 5.79
N PHE A 24 21.29 12.36 6.67
CA PHE A 24 21.34 12.99 7.99
C PHE A 24 21.39 11.90 9.07
N THR A 25 22.28 12.06 10.04
CA THR A 25 22.48 11.07 11.11
C THR A 25 21.71 11.36 12.38
N ASP A 26 21.28 12.61 12.58
CA ASP A 26 20.59 13.05 13.80
C ASP A 26 19.30 13.79 13.43
N TRP A 27 18.26 12.99 13.17
CA TRP A 27 16.92 13.49 12.89
C TRP A 27 15.88 12.83 13.80
N THR A 28 14.76 13.51 14.01
CA THR A 28 13.62 12.98 14.75
C THR A 28 12.33 13.49 14.12
N ILE A 29 11.36 12.60 13.94
CA ILE A 29 9.99 12.95 13.55
C ILE A 29 9.09 12.79 14.77
N PHE A 30 8.41 13.85 15.17
CA PHE A 30 7.32 13.80 16.14
C PHE A 30 5.99 13.91 15.43
N THR A 31 5.04 13.03 15.76
CA THR A 31 3.66 13.09 15.25
C THR A 31 2.69 13.32 16.39
N TYR A 32 1.85 14.35 16.23
CA TYR A 32 0.85 14.80 17.19
C TYR A 32 -0.55 14.75 16.59
N PRO A 33 -1.61 14.50 17.37
CA PRO A 33 -2.97 14.86 16.97
C PRO A 33 -3.04 16.35 16.64
N LEU A 34 -3.76 16.73 15.58
CA LEU A 34 -3.86 18.12 15.11
C LEU A 34 -4.33 19.09 16.20
N ALA A 35 -5.30 18.68 17.02
CA ALA A 35 -5.82 19.47 18.13
C ALA A 35 -4.83 19.66 19.30
N ALA A 36 -3.78 18.83 19.36
CA ALA A 36 -2.77 18.84 20.42
C ALA A 36 -1.38 19.24 19.89
N ALA A 37 -1.28 19.67 18.63
CA ALA A 37 -0.02 20.03 18.03
C ALA A 37 0.55 21.31 18.70
N PRO A 38 1.83 21.31 19.09
CA PRO A 38 2.45 22.51 19.65
C PRO A 38 2.44 23.65 18.63
N ALA A 39 2.41 24.89 19.14
CA ALA A 39 2.68 26.06 18.31
C ALA A 39 4.03 25.89 17.60
N ALA A 40 4.13 26.40 16.36
CA ALA A 40 5.27 26.19 15.47
C ALA A 40 6.60 26.41 16.20
N ALA A 41 7.28 25.31 16.52
CA ALA A 41 8.59 25.31 17.15
C ALA A 41 9.68 25.51 16.08
N GLU A 42 10.95 25.46 16.48
CA GLU A 42 12.11 25.41 15.57
C GLU A 42 12.21 24.03 14.90
N GLN A 43 11.20 23.63 14.12
CA GLN A 43 11.25 22.42 13.29
C GLN A 43 11.88 22.69 11.93
N THR A 44 12.59 21.70 11.40
CA THR A 44 13.20 21.73 10.06
C THR A 44 12.13 21.63 8.96
N LEU A 45 11.11 20.79 9.15
CA LEU A 45 9.97 20.66 8.24
C LEU A 45 8.71 20.26 9.02
N ARG A 46 7.57 20.85 8.67
CA ARG A 46 6.24 20.48 9.20
C ARG A 46 5.33 20.08 8.05
N TRP A 47 4.55 19.01 8.24
CA TRP A 47 3.43 18.69 7.36
C TRP A 47 2.24 18.14 8.16
N VAL A 48 1.05 18.34 7.59
CA VAL A 48 -0.21 17.81 8.12
C VAL A 48 -0.67 16.65 7.24
N LYS A 49 -1.10 15.55 7.86
CA LYS A 49 -1.74 14.43 7.19
C LYS A 49 -2.91 13.95 8.04
N ASP A 50 -4.09 13.91 7.43
CA ASP A 50 -5.34 13.53 8.09
C ASP A 50 -5.59 14.41 9.33
N ASP A 51 -5.77 13.80 10.51
CA ASP A 51 -5.95 14.47 11.79
C ASP A 51 -4.64 14.62 12.59
N LYS A 52 -3.48 14.58 11.91
CA LYS A 52 -2.14 14.60 12.54
C LYS A 52 -1.20 15.65 11.96
N VAL A 53 -0.34 16.18 12.82
CA VAL A 53 0.79 17.05 12.46
C VAL A 53 2.08 16.27 12.68
N SER A 54 2.98 16.31 11.71
CA SER A 54 4.32 15.72 11.83
C SER A 54 5.38 16.81 11.72
N ASP A 55 6.28 16.82 12.70
CA ASP A 55 7.40 17.73 12.81
C ASP A 55 8.71 16.97 12.69
N LEU A 56 9.48 17.31 11.67
CA LEU A 56 10.85 16.84 11.49
C LEU A 56 11.80 17.85 12.13
N HIS A 57 12.65 17.36 13.02
CA HIS A 57 13.80 18.07 13.57
C HIS A 57 15.07 17.39 13.10
N ILE A 58 16.02 18.16 12.59
CA ILE A 58 17.36 17.70 12.26
C ILE A 58 18.35 18.59 13.01
N ALA A 59 19.22 17.99 13.83
CA ALA A 59 20.12 18.75 14.68
C ALA A 59 21.04 19.66 13.87
N GLY A 60 21.01 20.97 14.18
CA GLY A 60 21.84 21.98 13.52
C GLY A 60 21.47 22.31 12.06
N VAL A 61 20.35 21.78 11.55
CA VAL A 61 19.93 22.00 10.15
C VAL A 61 18.65 22.82 10.10
N SER A 62 18.79 24.05 9.62
CA SER A 62 17.67 24.95 9.32
C SER A 62 16.82 24.44 8.14
N PRO A 63 15.56 24.89 8.00
CA PRO A 63 14.72 24.55 6.85
C PRO A 63 15.40 24.87 5.50
N ALA A 64 16.08 26.02 5.39
CA ALA A 64 16.78 26.42 4.17
C ALA A 64 17.93 25.47 3.81
N GLN A 65 18.72 25.05 4.80
CA GLN A 65 19.78 24.05 4.61
C GLN A 65 19.21 22.70 4.21
N PHE A 66 18.08 22.28 4.82
CA PHE A 66 17.41 21.03 4.45
C PHE A 66 16.93 21.05 2.99
N PHE A 67 16.27 22.13 2.54
CA PHE A 67 15.82 22.24 1.15
C PHE A 67 16.99 22.29 0.17
N ALA A 68 18.07 23.01 0.50
CA ALA A 68 19.28 23.04 -0.31
C ALA A 68 19.95 21.66 -0.42
N ALA A 69 20.03 20.93 0.70
CA ALA A 69 20.65 19.60 0.74
C ALA A 69 19.79 18.51 0.08
N THR A 70 18.45 18.66 0.08
CA THR A 70 17.54 17.67 -0.51
C THR A 70 17.15 17.98 -1.95
N GLY A 71 17.27 19.24 -2.39
CA GLY A 71 16.79 19.72 -3.68
C GLY A 71 15.26 19.88 -3.75
N LEU A 72 14.55 19.80 -2.62
CA LEU A 72 13.09 19.93 -2.59
C LEU A 72 12.66 21.38 -2.86
N LYS A 73 11.72 21.55 -3.79
CA LYS A 73 11.08 22.83 -4.12
C LYS A 73 9.60 22.77 -3.74
N LEU A 74 9.16 23.70 -2.88
CA LEU A 74 7.79 23.81 -2.40
C LEU A 74 7.06 24.99 -3.05
N ASP A 75 5.83 24.76 -3.50
CA ASP A 75 4.96 25.80 -4.04
C ASP A 75 3.59 25.80 -3.33
N VAL A 76 3.48 26.62 -2.29
CA VAL A 76 2.23 26.81 -1.53
C VAL A 76 1.18 27.60 -2.33
N SER A 77 1.61 28.40 -3.32
CA SER A 77 0.75 29.38 -3.98
C SER A 77 -0.33 28.75 -4.88
N ARG A 78 -0.13 27.50 -5.32
CA ARG A 78 -1.04 26.80 -6.25
C ARG A 78 -2.34 26.34 -5.61
N LYS A 79 -2.25 25.47 -4.61
CA LYS A 79 -3.40 24.81 -3.96
C LYS A 79 -3.40 24.94 -2.43
N GLY A 80 -2.53 25.80 -1.90
CA GLY A 80 -2.44 26.07 -0.47
C GLY A 80 -1.68 25.01 0.34
N PRO A 81 -1.48 25.28 1.64
CA PRO A 81 -0.59 24.51 2.51
C PRO A 81 -1.09 23.09 2.82
N PHE A 82 -2.41 22.87 2.79
CA PHE A 82 -2.99 21.55 3.02
C PHE A 82 -2.65 20.56 1.91
N VAL A 83 -2.81 20.96 0.64
CA VAL A 83 -2.46 20.09 -0.50
C VAL A 83 -0.95 19.85 -0.54
N LEU A 84 -0.14 20.88 -0.30
CA LEU A 84 1.30 20.72 -0.19
C LEU A 84 1.69 19.71 0.89
N SER A 85 1.08 19.79 2.07
CA SER A 85 1.34 18.85 3.16
C SER A 85 1.04 17.40 2.77
N LYS A 86 -0.06 17.16 2.02
CA LYS A 86 -0.35 15.85 1.43
C LYS A 86 0.78 15.37 0.51
N ARG A 87 1.35 16.25 -0.33
CA ARG A 87 2.49 15.90 -1.21
C ARG A 87 3.76 15.60 -0.44
N ILE A 88 4.08 16.40 0.57
CA ILE A 88 5.22 16.18 1.46
C ILE A 88 5.07 14.83 2.17
N SER A 89 3.88 14.52 2.70
CA SER A 89 3.63 13.26 3.42
C SER A 89 3.91 11.99 2.61
N ARG A 90 3.82 12.09 1.26
CA ARG A 90 4.10 10.97 0.36
C ARG A 90 5.59 10.68 0.23
N ILE A 91 6.46 11.69 0.33
CA ILE A 91 7.93 11.50 0.25
C ILE A 91 8.59 11.41 1.63
N MET A 92 7.96 11.97 2.67
CA MET A 92 8.41 11.93 4.07
C MET A 92 7.81 10.73 4.81
N ARG A 93 7.81 9.58 4.15
CA ARG A 93 7.42 8.28 4.71
C ARG A 93 8.52 7.26 4.43
N PRO A 94 8.57 6.14 5.17
CA PRO A 94 9.58 5.13 4.90
C PRO A 94 9.25 4.33 3.63
N TYR A 95 10.28 3.94 2.89
CA TYR A 95 10.23 3.12 1.69
C TYR A 95 11.21 1.96 1.80
N ARG A 96 10.79 0.78 1.35
CA ARG A 96 11.70 -0.36 1.13
C ARG A 96 12.39 -0.28 -0.22
N PHE A 97 11.61 0.03 -1.25
CA PHE A 97 12.07 0.12 -2.63
C PHE A 97 12.08 1.58 -3.04
N TRP A 98 13.28 2.14 -3.16
CA TRP A 98 13.44 3.51 -3.60
C TRP A 98 14.80 3.72 -4.27
N GLU A 99 14.89 4.75 -5.11
CA GLU A 99 16.17 5.24 -5.62
C GLU A 99 16.14 6.74 -5.93
N PHE A 100 17.30 7.39 -5.83
CA PHE A 100 17.55 8.67 -6.49
C PHE A 100 18.37 8.42 -7.75
N ARG A 101 17.93 9.02 -8.86
CA ARG A 101 18.57 8.87 -10.17
C ARG A 101 18.73 10.22 -10.84
N ARG A 102 19.65 10.31 -11.79
CA ARG A 102 19.74 11.49 -12.65
C ARG A 102 18.53 11.53 -13.60
N PRO A 103 18.03 12.70 -14.01
CA PRO A 103 16.86 12.79 -14.87
C PRO A 103 16.94 11.95 -16.15
N GLU A 104 18.11 11.89 -16.79
CA GLU A 104 18.35 11.10 -18.00
C GLU A 104 18.35 9.58 -17.79
N GLN A 105 18.26 9.13 -16.54
CA GLN A 105 18.29 7.71 -16.16
C GLN A 105 16.91 7.14 -15.82
N VAL A 106 15.86 7.97 -15.88
CA VAL A 106 14.47 7.57 -15.64
C VAL A 106 13.61 8.16 -16.76
N ASN A 107 13.19 7.29 -17.68
CA ASN A 107 12.42 7.69 -18.85
C ASN A 107 10.93 7.65 -18.51
N ILE A 108 10.28 8.82 -18.46
CA ILE A 108 8.86 8.95 -18.19
C ILE A 108 8.18 9.51 -19.44
N ARG A 109 7.22 8.76 -19.99
CA ARG A 109 6.33 9.28 -21.03
C ARG A 109 5.08 9.85 -20.39
N PHE A 110 4.93 11.17 -20.50
CA PHE A 110 3.68 11.87 -20.25
C PHE A 110 2.82 11.79 -21.52
N ASP A 111 1.86 10.88 -21.54
CA ASP A 111 1.08 10.59 -22.74
C ASP A 111 -0.15 11.51 -22.81
N GLU A 112 -0.20 12.33 -23.86
CA GLU A 112 -1.32 13.26 -24.13
C GLU A 112 -2.52 12.56 -24.77
N THR A 113 -2.35 11.34 -25.29
CA THR A 113 -3.44 10.57 -25.92
C THR A 113 -4.29 9.83 -24.89
N ILE A 114 -3.80 9.71 -23.65
CA ILE A 114 -4.51 9.10 -22.53
C ILE A 114 -5.40 10.14 -21.87
N ASP A 115 -6.70 9.86 -21.80
CA ASP A 115 -7.63 10.67 -21.02
C ASP A 115 -7.33 10.55 -19.52
N GLU A 116 -6.94 11.66 -18.89
CA GLU A 116 -6.59 11.72 -17.46
C GLU A 116 -7.74 11.23 -16.57
N ALA A 117 -8.99 11.56 -16.89
CA ALA A 117 -10.14 11.15 -16.09
C ALA A 117 -10.36 9.62 -16.15
N SER A 118 -10.10 9.03 -17.31
CA SER A 118 -10.18 7.58 -17.51
C SER A 118 -9.02 6.84 -16.82
N TRP A 119 -7.91 7.49 -16.53
CA TRP A 119 -6.70 6.88 -15.95
C TRP A 119 -6.32 7.48 -14.60
N ASP A 120 -7.24 8.19 -13.92
CA ASP A 120 -6.96 8.79 -12.63
C ASP A 120 -6.50 7.70 -11.65
N GLY A 121 -5.40 7.93 -10.94
CA GLY A 121 -4.77 6.94 -10.06
C GLY A 121 -4.07 5.76 -10.76
N CYS A 122 -4.02 5.69 -12.10
CA CYS A 122 -3.39 4.60 -12.86
C CYS A 122 -2.13 5.04 -13.63
N ALA A 123 -1.19 4.10 -13.78
CA ALA A 123 0.01 4.25 -14.60
C ALA A 123 0.47 2.89 -15.14
N LEU A 124 1.49 2.90 -16.00
CA LEU A 124 2.24 1.71 -16.37
C LEU A 124 3.71 1.84 -15.95
N ILE A 125 4.33 0.71 -15.60
CA ILE A 125 5.75 0.59 -15.30
C ILE A 125 6.36 -0.56 -16.11
N SER A 126 7.56 -0.37 -16.65
CA SER A 126 8.20 -1.42 -17.44
C SER A 126 8.79 -2.51 -16.54
N ARG A 127 8.66 -3.78 -16.96
CA ARG A 127 9.34 -4.88 -16.27
C ARG A 127 10.87 -4.72 -16.31
N SER A 128 11.41 -4.11 -17.36
CA SER A 128 12.85 -3.82 -17.47
C SER A 128 13.34 -2.87 -16.38
N TYR A 129 12.56 -1.83 -16.04
CA TYR A 129 12.92 -0.92 -14.96
C TYR A 129 13.01 -1.66 -13.63
N LEU A 130 12.00 -2.48 -13.31
CA LEU A 130 11.93 -3.28 -12.09
C LEU A 130 13.08 -4.30 -11.98
N ARG A 131 13.40 -5.02 -13.07
CA ARG A 131 14.58 -5.91 -13.12
C ARG A 131 15.87 -5.15 -12.87
N GLY A 132 16.03 -3.97 -13.48
CA GLY A 132 17.18 -3.11 -13.22
C GLY A 132 17.26 -2.69 -11.75
N LEU A 133 16.14 -2.32 -11.15
CA LEU A 133 16.06 -1.97 -9.73
C LEU A 133 16.37 -3.17 -8.83
N ALA A 134 15.89 -4.38 -9.17
CA ALA A 134 16.17 -5.61 -8.45
C ALA A 134 17.68 -5.91 -8.41
N LEU A 135 18.38 -5.75 -9.53
CA LEU A 135 19.84 -5.90 -9.60
C LEU A 135 20.57 -4.87 -8.74
N ARG A 136 20.15 -3.60 -8.79
CA ARG A 136 20.72 -2.53 -7.96
C ARG A 136 20.44 -2.77 -6.47
N TYR A 137 19.25 -3.27 -6.15
CA TYR A 137 18.86 -3.60 -4.78
C TYR A 137 19.81 -4.63 -4.17
N ILE A 138 20.15 -5.69 -4.91
CA ILE A 138 21.12 -6.71 -4.49
C ILE A 138 22.46 -6.07 -4.15
N VAL A 139 22.98 -5.22 -5.04
CA VAL A 139 24.28 -4.58 -4.85
C VAL A 139 24.27 -3.63 -3.65
N ASN A 140 23.23 -2.79 -3.52
CA ASN A 140 23.15 -1.78 -2.47
C ASN A 140 22.94 -2.37 -1.07
N HIS A 141 22.38 -3.58 -1.00
CA HIS A 141 22.07 -4.25 0.26
C HIS A 141 22.91 -5.50 0.49
N ALA A 142 24.08 -5.62 -0.16
CA ALA A 142 24.96 -6.78 -0.04
C ALA A 142 25.46 -7.07 1.41
N GLN A 143 25.33 -6.10 2.32
CA GLN A 143 25.65 -6.27 3.75
C GLN A 143 24.49 -6.85 4.57
N GLN A 144 23.27 -6.90 4.03
CA GLN A 144 22.12 -7.53 4.66
C GLN A 144 22.17 -9.05 4.48
N PRO A 145 21.42 -9.83 5.29
CA PRO A 145 21.34 -11.27 5.12
C PRO A 145 20.85 -11.65 3.71
N GLU A 146 21.57 -12.55 3.04
CA GLU A 146 21.35 -12.93 1.63
C GLU A 146 19.89 -13.30 1.35
N TYR A 147 19.25 -14.05 2.25
CA TYR A 147 17.84 -14.45 2.07
C TYR A 147 16.88 -13.25 2.00
N GLN A 148 17.13 -12.17 2.75
CA GLN A 148 16.29 -10.96 2.73
C GLN A 148 16.48 -10.22 1.41
N VAL A 149 17.74 -10.09 0.98
CA VAL A 149 18.11 -9.42 -0.27
C VAL A 149 17.49 -10.15 -1.47
N LEU A 150 17.59 -11.47 -1.51
CA LEU A 150 16.99 -12.30 -2.56
C LEU A 150 15.46 -12.23 -2.54
N HIS A 151 14.83 -12.25 -1.36
CA HIS A 151 13.38 -12.11 -1.22
C HIS A 151 12.88 -10.78 -1.80
N HIS A 152 13.48 -9.65 -1.38
CA HIS A 152 13.10 -8.32 -1.87
C HIS A 152 13.40 -8.12 -3.35
N SER A 153 14.50 -8.70 -3.85
CA SER A 153 14.81 -8.71 -5.28
C SER A 153 13.76 -9.50 -6.09
N ARG A 154 13.31 -10.66 -5.60
CA ARG A 154 12.21 -11.42 -6.21
C ARG A 154 10.88 -10.68 -6.18
N GLU A 155 10.57 -9.98 -5.09
CA GLU A 155 9.35 -9.16 -4.99
C GLU A 155 9.33 -8.09 -6.09
N LEU A 156 10.46 -7.41 -6.33
CA LEU A 156 10.63 -6.47 -7.44
C LEU A 156 10.37 -7.10 -8.81
N GLU A 157 10.76 -8.36 -9.02
CA GLU A 157 10.60 -9.04 -10.32
C GLU A 157 9.20 -9.66 -10.54
N THR A 158 8.52 -10.04 -9.47
CA THR A 158 7.30 -10.87 -9.52
C THR A 158 6.02 -10.09 -9.27
N CYS A 159 6.07 -9.01 -8.49
CA CYS A 159 4.89 -8.19 -8.22
C CYS A 159 4.44 -7.46 -9.50
N GLN A 160 3.16 -7.63 -9.87
CA GLN A 160 2.62 -7.09 -11.13
C GLN A 160 1.93 -5.72 -10.97
N ARG A 161 1.85 -5.17 -9.75
CA ARG A 161 1.25 -3.86 -9.51
C ARG A 161 1.97 -3.14 -8.36
N TRP A 162 2.28 -1.85 -8.57
CA TRP A 162 3.07 -1.05 -7.63
C TRP A 162 2.39 0.28 -7.35
N GLU A 163 2.28 0.69 -6.08
CA GLU A 163 2.04 2.09 -5.75
C GLU A 163 3.36 2.83 -6.00
N ILE A 164 3.33 3.77 -6.94
CA ILE A 164 4.48 4.58 -7.31
C ILE A 164 4.35 5.98 -6.73
N THR A 165 5.47 6.51 -6.24
CA THR A 165 5.67 7.94 -6.02
C THR A 165 6.90 8.35 -6.82
N ILE A 166 6.73 9.22 -7.80
CA ILE A 166 7.85 9.80 -8.55
C ILE A 166 7.91 11.28 -8.24
N LEU A 167 9.08 11.80 -7.88
CA LEU A 167 9.30 13.23 -7.71
C LEU A 167 10.44 13.68 -8.61
N HIS A 168 10.16 14.65 -9.47
CA HIS A 168 11.08 15.18 -10.47
C HIS A 168 10.92 16.71 -10.54
N GLU A 169 11.66 17.36 -11.45
CA GLU A 169 11.65 18.82 -11.58
C GLU A 169 10.25 19.38 -11.94
N GLY A 170 9.47 18.62 -12.69
CA GLY A 170 8.12 19.00 -13.12
C GLY A 170 7.04 18.85 -12.05
N GLY A 171 7.28 18.06 -11.01
CA GLY A 171 6.30 17.82 -9.94
C GLY A 171 6.38 16.43 -9.32
N GLN A 172 5.26 16.02 -8.72
CA GLN A 172 5.06 14.72 -8.08
C GLN A 172 3.98 13.91 -8.80
N GLU A 173 4.31 12.66 -9.08
CA GLU A 173 3.38 11.63 -9.53
C GLU A 173 3.03 10.69 -8.37
N LYS A 174 1.75 10.29 -8.31
CA LYS A 174 1.29 9.17 -7.49
C LYS A 174 0.25 8.40 -8.29
N ALA A 175 0.47 7.10 -8.45
CA ALA A 175 -0.47 6.20 -9.10
C ALA A 175 -0.23 4.76 -8.65
N HIS A 176 -1.16 3.87 -8.99
CA HIS A 176 -0.92 2.45 -9.06
C HIS A 176 -0.48 2.08 -10.49
N ALA A 177 0.77 1.67 -10.63
CA ALA A 177 1.36 1.28 -11.88
C ALA A 177 1.24 -0.24 -12.11
N LEU A 178 0.75 -0.63 -13.28
CA LEU A 178 0.73 -2.03 -13.71
C LEU A 178 2.03 -2.36 -14.44
N VAL A 179 2.56 -3.54 -14.17
CA VAL A 179 3.78 -4.01 -14.84
C VAL A 179 3.47 -4.49 -16.24
N VAL A 180 4.16 -3.93 -17.22
CA VAL A 180 4.03 -4.30 -18.64
C VAL A 180 5.41 -4.56 -19.26
N ASP A 181 5.43 -5.40 -20.29
CA ASP A 181 6.66 -5.80 -20.97
C ASP A 181 6.92 -4.99 -22.25
N ASP A 182 5.90 -4.30 -22.79
CA ASP A 182 5.88 -3.76 -24.15
C ASP A 182 5.77 -2.22 -24.18
N ILE A 183 6.58 -1.56 -23.37
CA ILE A 183 6.80 -0.10 -23.43
C ILE A 183 8.30 0.22 -23.56
N ASP A 184 8.59 1.31 -24.26
CA ASP A 184 9.93 1.80 -24.59
C ASP A 184 10.52 2.76 -23.53
N VAL A 185 9.76 3.02 -22.47
CA VAL A 185 10.09 3.93 -21.36
C VAL A 185 9.97 3.20 -20.03
N ASP A 186 10.43 3.82 -18.94
CA ASP A 186 10.29 3.23 -17.60
C ASP A 186 8.87 3.35 -17.06
N PHE A 187 8.22 4.49 -17.34
CA PHE A 187 6.87 4.80 -16.87
C PHE A 187 6.02 5.46 -17.95
N VAL A 188 4.73 5.13 -17.99
CA VAL A 188 3.71 5.85 -18.78
C VAL A 188 2.68 6.43 -17.83
N ILE A 189 2.49 7.75 -17.92
CA ILE A 189 1.62 8.53 -17.03
C ILE A 189 0.78 9.48 -17.89
N PRO A 190 -0.52 9.71 -17.60
CA PRO A 190 -1.30 10.72 -18.29
C PRO A 190 -0.67 12.12 -18.12
N ALA A 191 -0.52 12.90 -19.19
CA ALA A 191 0.22 14.16 -19.16
C ALA A 191 -0.33 15.23 -18.18
N GLY A 192 -1.61 15.18 -17.85
CA GLY A 192 -2.25 16.09 -16.89
C GLY A 192 -2.11 15.71 -15.42
N ALA A 193 -1.66 14.48 -15.13
CA ALA A 193 -1.70 13.92 -13.78
C ALA A 193 -0.73 14.60 -12.79
N THR A 194 0.35 15.22 -13.28
CA THR A 194 1.44 15.79 -12.48
C THR A 194 0.97 16.81 -11.44
N LYS A 195 1.30 16.56 -10.17
CA LYS A 195 0.98 17.48 -9.07
C LYS A 195 2.16 18.42 -8.81
N LYS A 196 1.98 19.71 -9.07
CA LYS A 196 3.07 20.71 -9.15
C LYS A 196 3.39 21.42 -7.83
N GLU A 197 2.75 21.05 -6.72
CA GLU A 197 2.98 21.71 -5.42
C GLU A 197 4.36 21.36 -4.83
N LEU A 198 4.94 20.24 -5.25
CA LEU A 198 6.22 19.74 -4.78
C LEU A 198 7.03 19.27 -5.98
N ALA A 199 8.29 19.68 -6.08
CA ALA A 199 9.22 19.27 -7.12
C ALA A 199 10.60 18.96 -6.54
N LEU A 200 11.45 18.32 -7.35
CA LEU A 200 12.81 17.93 -6.97
C LEU A 200 13.83 18.41 -8.00
N ASP A 201 14.85 19.12 -7.53
CA ASP A 201 15.90 19.69 -8.35
C ASP A 201 17.06 18.72 -8.58
N GLY A 202 17.58 18.68 -9.81
CA GLY A 202 18.82 17.97 -10.16
C GLY A 202 18.77 16.44 -10.11
N ARG A 203 17.65 15.83 -9.70
CA ARG A 203 17.48 14.37 -9.61
C ARG A 203 16.00 13.97 -9.64
N VAL A 204 15.77 12.69 -9.90
CA VAL A 204 14.47 12.03 -9.83
C VAL A 204 14.47 11.08 -8.65
N PHE A 205 13.45 11.17 -7.81
CA PHE A 205 13.14 10.20 -6.78
C PHE A 205 12.08 9.24 -7.31
N VAL A 206 12.30 7.94 -7.13
CA VAL A 206 11.29 6.91 -7.35
C VAL A 206 11.16 6.10 -6.08
N GLY A 207 9.95 6.04 -5.53
CA GLY A 207 9.58 5.17 -4.42
C GLY A 207 8.47 4.22 -4.84
N LEU A 208 8.63 2.93 -4.52
CA LEU A 208 7.70 1.87 -4.89
C LEU A 208 7.20 1.16 -3.62
N GLN A 209 5.92 0.80 -3.62
CA GLN A 209 5.32 -0.11 -2.64
C GLN A 209 4.54 -1.20 -3.38
N PRO A 210 4.76 -2.49 -3.07
CA PRO A 210 4.07 -3.57 -3.75
C PRO A 210 2.57 -3.52 -3.41
N VAL A 211 1.74 -3.77 -4.42
CA VAL A 211 0.28 -3.81 -4.26
C VAL A 211 -0.19 -5.24 -4.44
N HIS A 212 -0.81 -5.78 -3.39
CA HIS A 212 -1.35 -7.13 -3.37
C HIS A 212 -2.86 -7.11 -3.07
N SER A 213 -3.57 -8.11 -3.59
CA SER A 213 -4.94 -8.37 -3.19
C SER A 213 -4.97 -8.94 -1.78
N LEU A 214 -6.08 -8.73 -1.06
CA LEU A 214 -6.30 -9.41 0.22
C LEU A 214 -7.47 -10.39 0.06
N ASP A 215 -7.28 -11.62 0.50
CA ASP A 215 -8.26 -12.70 0.43
C ASP A 215 -9.17 -12.78 1.67
N HIS A 216 -9.06 -11.82 2.60
CA HIS A 216 -9.83 -11.79 3.84
C HIS A 216 -10.57 -10.46 3.96
N MET A 217 -11.85 -10.49 3.62
CA MET A 217 -12.72 -9.33 3.74
C MET A 217 -13.30 -9.22 5.13
N ARG A 218 -13.30 -8.00 5.69
CA ARG A 218 -14.01 -7.69 6.92
C ARG A 218 -14.87 -6.45 6.77
N LEU A 219 -16.15 -6.58 7.14
CA LEU A 219 -17.04 -5.44 7.25
C LEU A 219 -16.66 -4.62 8.46
N ASP A 220 -16.47 -3.32 8.27
CA ASP A 220 -16.36 -2.36 9.36
C ASP A 220 -17.72 -1.79 9.75
N VAL A 221 -17.77 -1.00 10.82
CA VAL A 221 -19.01 -0.37 11.31
C VAL A 221 -19.76 0.35 10.18
N GLN A 222 -19.03 1.10 9.34
CA GLN A 222 -19.64 1.86 8.24
C GLN A 222 -20.25 0.93 7.18
N SER A 223 -19.52 -0.12 6.78
CA SER A 223 -19.99 -1.11 5.81
C SER A 223 -21.15 -1.92 6.36
N LEU A 224 -21.13 -2.30 7.64
CA LEU A 224 -22.24 -3.00 8.30
C LEU A 224 -23.53 -2.19 8.26
N ILE A 225 -23.47 -0.89 8.60
CA ILE A 225 -24.64 -0.02 8.60
C ILE A 225 -25.24 0.03 7.20
N ASN A 226 -24.42 0.31 6.18
CA ASN A 226 -24.87 0.49 4.81
C ASN A 226 -25.31 -0.81 4.13
N LEU A 227 -24.73 -1.96 4.51
CA LEU A 227 -24.99 -3.26 3.90
C LEU A 227 -25.88 -4.16 4.78
N SER A 228 -26.43 -3.65 5.87
CA SER A 228 -27.36 -4.38 6.75
C SER A 228 -28.60 -4.95 6.04
N PRO A 229 -29.15 -4.33 4.97
CA PRO A 229 -30.23 -4.97 4.21
C PRO A 229 -29.77 -6.19 3.40
N PHE A 230 -28.47 -6.29 3.12
CA PHE A 230 -27.88 -7.33 2.28
C PHE A 230 -27.31 -8.49 3.10
N PHE A 231 -26.79 -8.21 4.30
CA PHE A 231 -26.22 -9.20 5.21
C PHE A 231 -27.05 -9.31 6.49
N SER A 232 -27.71 -10.44 6.69
CA SER A 232 -28.39 -10.73 7.95
C SER A 232 -27.38 -11.01 9.08
N VAL A 233 -27.79 -10.73 10.32
CA VAL A 233 -26.98 -10.98 11.51
C VAL A 233 -26.59 -12.45 11.61
N GLU A 234 -27.54 -13.35 11.32
CA GLU A 234 -27.32 -14.80 11.34
C GLU A 234 -26.22 -15.21 10.37
N LYS A 235 -26.21 -14.63 9.16
CA LYS A 235 -25.20 -14.91 8.14
C LYS A 235 -23.81 -14.45 8.59
N LEU A 236 -23.72 -13.27 9.21
CA LEU A 236 -22.46 -12.77 9.78
C LEU A 236 -21.94 -13.68 10.90
N LEU A 237 -22.81 -14.17 11.77
CA LEU A 237 -22.45 -15.10 12.84
C LEU A 237 -21.98 -16.46 12.29
N VAL A 238 -22.62 -16.97 11.22
CA VAL A 238 -22.19 -18.18 10.53
C VAL A 238 -20.78 -18.03 9.98
N TRP A 239 -20.47 -16.90 9.33
CA TRP A 239 -19.12 -16.67 8.79
C TRP A 239 -18.06 -16.50 9.89
N MET A 240 -18.41 -15.89 11.03
CA MET A 240 -17.53 -15.88 12.21
C MET A 240 -17.25 -17.29 12.73
N ALA A 241 -18.29 -18.14 12.83
CA ALA A 241 -18.15 -19.51 13.27
C ALA A 241 -17.27 -20.32 12.30
N GLN A 242 -17.49 -20.18 10.99
CA GLN A 242 -16.69 -20.83 9.95
C GLN A 242 -15.22 -20.40 9.99
N GLU A 243 -14.93 -19.12 10.24
CA GLU A 243 -13.56 -18.65 10.41
C GLU A 243 -12.88 -19.30 11.62
N ALA A 244 -13.60 -19.42 12.75
CA ALA A 244 -13.09 -20.10 13.94
C ALA A 244 -12.89 -21.61 13.71
N GLU A 245 -13.80 -22.28 13.01
CA GLU A 245 -13.69 -23.70 12.64
C GLU A 245 -12.49 -23.94 11.72
N LEU A 246 -12.31 -23.11 10.69
CA LEU A 246 -11.14 -23.15 9.80
C LEU A 246 -9.85 -22.99 10.60
N PHE A 247 -9.80 -22.06 11.56
CA PHE A 247 -8.64 -21.90 12.43
C PHE A 247 -8.35 -23.16 13.26
N LEU A 248 -9.38 -23.73 13.89
CA LEU A 248 -9.24 -24.95 14.71
C LEU A 248 -8.84 -26.17 13.88
N ASP A 249 -9.42 -26.33 12.69
CA ASP A 249 -9.10 -27.43 11.79
C ASP A 249 -7.64 -27.35 11.31
N ARG A 250 -7.17 -26.16 10.93
CA ARG A 250 -5.78 -25.92 10.51
C ARG A 250 -4.78 -26.15 11.64
N ILE A 251 -5.13 -25.84 12.90
CA ILE A 251 -4.32 -26.25 14.06
C ILE A 251 -4.26 -27.78 14.16
N LYS A 252 -5.41 -28.46 14.10
CA LYS A 252 -5.49 -29.92 14.28
C LYS A 252 -4.75 -30.67 13.19
N THR A 253 -4.77 -30.16 11.96
CA THR A 253 -4.11 -30.75 10.79
C THR A 253 -2.65 -30.31 10.62
N GLY A 254 -2.15 -29.42 11.48
CA GLY A 254 -0.77 -28.94 11.44
C GLY A 254 -0.47 -27.97 10.30
N GLN A 255 -1.49 -27.41 9.64
CA GLN A 255 -1.41 -26.47 8.52
C GLN A 255 -1.44 -25.00 9.02
N LEU A 256 -0.57 -24.70 9.98
CA LEU A 256 -0.53 -23.39 10.64
C LEU A 256 0.15 -22.29 9.81
N ASP A 257 0.96 -22.67 8.83
CA ASP A 257 1.54 -21.83 7.77
C ASP A 257 0.44 -21.06 6.99
N VAL A 258 -0.67 -21.74 6.68
CA VAL A 258 -1.84 -21.15 6.01
C VAL A 258 -2.67 -20.23 6.94
N LEU A 259 -2.47 -20.31 8.26
CA LEU A 259 -3.11 -19.40 9.21
C LEU A 259 -2.29 -18.13 9.41
N LEU A 260 -0.96 -18.22 9.32
CA LEU A 260 -0.08 -17.05 9.38
C LEU A 260 -0.32 -16.12 8.20
N SER A 261 -0.56 -16.67 7.01
CA SER A 261 -0.92 -15.89 5.83
C SER A 261 -2.17 -15.03 6.01
N ARG A 262 -3.16 -15.56 6.73
CA ARG A 262 -4.43 -14.86 7.01
C ARG A 262 -4.37 -13.93 8.22
N ILE A 263 -3.50 -14.20 9.19
CA ILE A 263 -3.38 -13.40 10.42
C ILE A 263 -2.59 -12.11 10.16
N GLU A 264 -1.57 -12.17 9.29
CA GLU A 264 -0.63 -11.07 9.04
C GLU A 264 -0.63 -10.57 7.58
N ASN A 265 -1.57 -11.01 6.75
CA ASN A 265 -1.63 -10.71 5.30
C ASN A 265 -0.40 -11.24 4.52
N ILE A 266 0.22 -12.30 5.02
CA ILE A 266 1.43 -12.93 4.45
C ILE A 266 0.99 -13.88 3.31
N GLN A 267 0.89 -13.43 2.07
CA GLN A 267 0.33 -14.22 0.97
C GLN A 267 1.22 -15.39 0.49
N ALA A 268 2.46 -15.52 0.97
CA ALA A 268 3.40 -16.60 0.60
C ALA A 268 4.24 -17.10 1.79
N GLU A 269 4.71 -18.36 1.74
CA GLU A 269 5.66 -18.97 2.71
C GLU A 269 6.95 -18.14 2.84
N GLU A 270 7.29 -17.36 1.80
CA GLU A 270 8.45 -16.49 1.70
C GLU A 270 8.29 -15.12 2.40
N GLN A 271 7.05 -14.68 2.68
CA GLN A 271 6.75 -13.41 3.39
C GLN A 271 6.76 -13.55 4.93
N MET A 272 7.10 -14.74 5.43
CA MET A 272 7.14 -15.10 6.85
C MET A 272 8.10 -14.23 7.68
N HIS A 273 9.07 -13.56 7.04
CA HIS A 273 10.06 -12.72 7.71
C HIS A 273 9.53 -11.36 8.17
N GLN A 274 8.34 -10.92 7.74
CA GLN A 274 7.69 -9.71 8.29
C GLN A 274 7.30 -9.87 9.77
N LEU A 275 7.40 -11.09 10.30
CA LEU A 275 7.21 -11.48 11.69
C LEU A 275 8.44 -11.18 12.59
N GLN A 276 9.35 -10.26 12.23
CA GLN A 276 10.59 -9.99 13.00
C GLN A 276 10.36 -9.57 14.48
N ASN A 277 9.19 -9.05 14.83
CA ASN A 277 8.79 -8.81 16.22
C ASN A 277 8.27 -10.07 16.96
N TRP A 278 8.37 -11.23 16.33
CA TRP A 278 7.85 -12.49 16.79
C TRP A 278 8.99 -13.51 16.77
N TYR A 279 9.44 -13.97 17.93
CA TYR A 279 10.43 -15.05 18.09
C TYR A 279 10.05 -16.35 17.35
N ILE A 280 8.80 -16.46 16.87
CA ILE A 280 8.29 -17.58 16.09
C ILE A 280 8.46 -17.35 14.58
N GLY A 281 8.51 -16.10 14.11
CA GLY A 281 8.75 -15.73 12.72
C GLY A 281 10.12 -16.17 12.23
N GLU A 282 11.18 -15.81 12.97
CA GLU A 282 12.55 -16.24 12.70
C GLU A 282 12.72 -17.77 12.80
N TYR A 283 11.99 -18.40 13.71
CA TYR A 283 11.99 -19.84 13.89
C TYR A 283 11.38 -20.59 12.68
N ILE A 284 10.25 -20.10 12.15
CA ILE A 284 9.63 -20.68 10.95
C ILE A 284 10.50 -20.42 9.71
N ALA A 285 10.99 -19.19 9.58
CA ALA A 285 11.94 -18.78 8.54
C ALA A 285 13.21 -19.67 8.48
N SER A 286 13.62 -20.22 9.62
CA SER A 286 14.77 -21.14 9.71
C SER A 286 14.40 -22.61 9.40
N GLY A 287 13.21 -22.87 8.87
CA GLY A 287 12.69 -24.22 8.59
C GLY A 287 12.02 -24.91 9.79
N GLY A 288 11.79 -24.17 10.88
CA GLY A 288 11.12 -24.66 12.08
C GLY A 288 9.63 -24.86 11.87
N LYS A 289 9.09 -26.05 12.10
CA LYS A 289 7.63 -26.24 12.06
C LYS A 289 7.01 -25.80 13.37
N LEU A 290 5.93 -25.02 13.31
CA LEU A 290 5.17 -24.56 14.48
C LEU A 290 4.75 -25.71 15.41
N MET A 291 4.41 -26.85 14.82
CA MET A 291 3.99 -28.06 15.54
C MET A 291 5.11 -28.72 16.34
N TRP A 292 6.38 -28.37 16.12
CA TRP A 292 7.49 -28.95 16.87
C TRP A 292 7.60 -28.41 18.30
N PHE A 293 7.00 -27.25 18.60
CA PHE A 293 7.04 -26.66 19.94
C PHE A 293 5.65 -26.23 20.44
N PRO A 294 5.16 -26.79 21.56
CA PRO A 294 3.89 -26.40 22.16
C PRO A 294 3.78 -24.90 22.50
N ALA A 295 4.91 -24.25 22.79
CA ALA A 295 4.96 -22.81 23.07
C ALA A 295 4.58 -21.97 21.83
N ALA A 296 4.99 -22.39 20.63
CA ALA A 296 4.69 -21.68 19.39
C ALA A 296 3.20 -21.80 19.01
N VAL A 297 2.62 -22.99 19.17
CA VAL A 297 1.17 -23.22 19.00
C VAL A 297 0.36 -22.37 19.99
N LYS A 298 0.80 -22.27 21.26
CA LYS A 298 0.12 -21.46 22.29
C LYS A 298 0.20 -19.96 22.01
N ALA A 299 1.28 -19.48 21.41
CA ALA A 299 1.42 -18.07 21.02
C ALA A 299 0.51 -17.72 19.84
N MET A 300 0.44 -18.58 18.82
CA MET A 300 -0.50 -18.47 17.70
C MET A 300 -1.96 -18.41 18.17
N GLY A 301 -2.36 -19.34 19.05
CA GLY A 301 -3.69 -19.32 19.65
C GLY A 301 -4.01 -18.01 20.38
N ARG A 302 -3.04 -17.46 21.13
CA ARG A 302 -3.22 -16.17 21.82
C ARG A 302 -3.37 -14.98 20.85
N GLN A 303 -2.63 -14.97 19.75
CA GLN A 303 -2.71 -13.92 18.74
C GLN A 303 -4.03 -13.95 17.99
N PHE A 304 -4.49 -15.14 17.60
CA PHE A 304 -5.81 -15.31 17.02
C PHE A 304 -6.93 -14.84 17.97
N LEU A 305 -6.86 -15.20 19.25
CA LEU A 305 -7.81 -14.73 20.26
C LEU A 305 -7.75 -13.20 20.44
N ARG A 306 -6.56 -12.59 20.47
CA ARG A 306 -6.41 -11.13 20.50
C ARG A 306 -7.03 -10.48 19.27
N ARG A 307 -6.87 -11.07 18.09
CA ARG A 307 -7.47 -10.58 16.84
C ARG A 307 -8.99 -10.69 16.85
N LEU A 308 -9.53 -11.80 17.33
CA LEU A 308 -10.98 -11.97 17.52
C LEU A 308 -11.52 -10.92 18.50
N ASN A 309 -10.86 -10.71 19.64
CA ASN A 309 -11.25 -9.70 20.61
C ASN A 309 -11.19 -8.28 20.03
N HIS A 310 -10.10 -7.94 19.33
CA HIS A 310 -9.96 -6.65 18.66
C HIS A 310 -11.01 -6.46 17.54
N GLY A 311 -11.35 -7.54 16.83
CA GLY A 311 -12.43 -7.54 15.85
C GLY A 311 -13.79 -7.31 16.47
N GLN A 312 -14.07 -7.92 17.63
CA GLN A 312 -15.32 -7.68 18.38
C GLN A 312 -15.42 -6.24 18.89
N GLU A 313 -14.35 -5.71 19.47
CA GLU A 313 -14.30 -4.33 19.99
C GLU A 313 -14.53 -3.27 18.90
N ASN A 314 -14.13 -3.57 17.66
CA ASN A 314 -14.26 -2.66 16.51
C ASN A 314 -15.32 -3.08 15.49
N PHE A 315 -16.18 -4.05 15.84
CA PHE A 315 -17.22 -4.59 14.96
C PHE A 315 -16.70 -4.96 13.55
N ARG A 316 -15.58 -5.69 13.47
CA ARG A 316 -14.97 -6.15 12.23
C ARG A 316 -15.37 -7.60 11.93
N PHE A 317 -16.41 -7.80 11.12
CA PHE A 317 -16.95 -9.14 10.84
C PHE A 317 -16.34 -9.75 9.58
N PRO A 318 -15.80 -11.00 9.64
CA PRO A 318 -15.35 -11.70 8.45
C PRO A 318 -16.51 -11.97 7.50
N ILE A 319 -16.28 -11.75 6.20
CA ILE A 319 -17.21 -12.17 5.16
C ILE A 319 -16.43 -12.78 3.98
N PRO A 320 -17.00 -13.73 3.21
CA PRO A 320 -16.35 -14.29 2.03
C PRO A 320 -16.15 -13.23 0.94
N GLY A 321 -14.99 -13.24 0.29
CA GLY A 321 -14.67 -12.34 -0.81
C GLY A 321 -13.23 -11.87 -0.73
N GLY A 322 -12.91 -10.79 -1.45
CA GLY A 322 -11.54 -10.27 -1.48
C GLY A 322 -11.46 -8.77 -1.75
N ARG A 323 -10.27 -8.23 -1.50
CA ARG A 323 -9.87 -6.86 -1.80
C ARG A 323 -9.08 -6.83 -3.09
N PHE A 324 -9.54 -6.05 -4.04
CA PHE A 324 -8.87 -5.82 -5.32
C PHE A 324 -8.88 -4.34 -5.64
N TYR A 325 -7.88 -3.83 -6.32
CA TYR A 325 -7.84 -2.43 -6.72
C TYR A 325 -8.59 -2.24 -8.02
N ILE A 326 -9.46 -1.24 -8.09
CA ILE A 326 -10.22 -1.00 -9.32
C ILE A 326 -9.31 -0.42 -10.39
N ALA A 327 -9.55 -0.80 -11.64
CA ALA A 327 -8.96 -0.11 -12.79
C ALA A 327 -9.89 -0.25 -14.01
N PRO A 328 -9.98 0.77 -14.87
CA PRO A 328 -10.65 0.61 -16.15
C PRO A 328 -9.89 -0.35 -17.06
N ALA A 329 -10.62 -1.13 -17.86
CA ALA A 329 -10.07 -2.13 -18.76
C ALA A 329 -9.06 -1.56 -19.78
N SER A 330 -9.17 -0.28 -20.14
CA SER A 330 -8.25 0.37 -21.08
C SER A 330 -6.80 0.40 -20.55
N VAL A 331 -6.61 0.52 -19.23
CA VAL A 331 -5.28 0.56 -18.61
C VAL A 331 -4.53 -0.75 -18.83
N GLY A 332 -5.23 -1.87 -18.64
CA GLY A 332 -4.67 -3.22 -18.85
C GLY A 332 -4.79 -3.73 -20.29
N ARG A 333 -5.27 -2.92 -21.24
CA ARG A 333 -5.63 -3.34 -22.61
C ARG A 333 -6.55 -4.56 -22.65
N ARG A 334 -7.51 -4.61 -21.73
CA ARG A 334 -8.49 -5.69 -21.59
C ARG A 334 -9.80 -5.34 -22.26
N ASN A 335 -10.61 -6.38 -22.50
CA ASN A 335 -11.97 -6.23 -22.99
C ASN A 335 -12.96 -6.78 -21.95
N VAL A 336 -13.42 -5.91 -21.05
CA VAL A 336 -14.43 -6.25 -20.03
C VAL A 336 -15.82 -5.84 -20.54
N PRO A 337 -16.81 -6.75 -20.63
CA PRO A 337 -18.17 -6.39 -21.05
C PRO A 337 -18.83 -5.39 -20.09
N ALA A 338 -19.76 -4.59 -20.60
CA ALA A 338 -20.55 -3.68 -19.76
C ALA A 338 -21.31 -4.47 -18.66
N GLY A 339 -21.39 -3.90 -17.47
CA GLY A 339 -21.97 -4.50 -16.27
C GLY A 339 -21.17 -5.64 -15.65
N HIS A 340 -19.96 -5.93 -16.14
CA HIS A 340 -19.10 -7.01 -15.63
C HIS A 340 -17.85 -6.48 -14.93
N ILE A 341 -17.34 -7.29 -14.01
CA ILE A 341 -16.05 -7.09 -13.35
C ILE A 341 -15.21 -8.35 -13.59
N GLU A 342 -14.01 -8.19 -14.16
CA GLU A 342 -13.02 -9.26 -14.26
C GLU A 342 -12.04 -9.16 -13.08
N ILE A 343 -11.92 -10.23 -12.30
CA ILE A 343 -11.01 -10.31 -11.16
C ILE A 343 -9.69 -10.93 -11.60
N ASP A 344 -8.62 -10.17 -11.45
CA ASP A 344 -7.25 -10.58 -11.74
C ASP A 344 -6.45 -10.57 -10.44
N ALA A 345 -6.26 -11.76 -9.86
CA ALA A 345 -5.50 -11.92 -8.63
C ALA A 345 -4.00 -11.68 -8.81
N GLU A 346 -3.46 -11.89 -10.01
CA GLU A 346 -2.03 -11.73 -10.28
C GLU A 346 -1.63 -10.26 -10.20
N THR A 347 -2.46 -9.38 -10.76
CA THR A 347 -2.27 -7.92 -10.70
C THR A 347 -3.01 -7.25 -9.54
N ALA A 348 -3.68 -8.03 -8.69
CA ALA A 348 -4.55 -7.53 -7.62
C ALA A 348 -5.64 -6.56 -8.11
N THR A 349 -6.17 -6.76 -9.32
CA THR A 349 -7.02 -5.79 -10.01
C THR A 349 -8.45 -6.29 -10.22
N ALA A 350 -9.42 -5.41 -10.00
CA ALA A 350 -10.80 -5.57 -10.45
C ALA A 350 -11.01 -4.70 -11.69
N TRP A 351 -10.97 -5.32 -12.86
CA TRP A 351 -11.12 -4.65 -14.14
C TRP A 351 -12.58 -4.37 -14.43
N VAL A 352 -12.89 -3.14 -14.78
CA VAL A 352 -14.24 -2.71 -15.15
C VAL A 352 -14.28 -2.19 -16.57
N ASN A 353 -15.45 -2.26 -17.21
CA ASN A 353 -15.64 -1.69 -18.52
C ASN A 353 -15.35 -0.17 -18.53
N GLN A 354 -14.71 0.31 -19.60
CA GLN A 354 -14.33 1.73 -19.72
C GLN A 354 -15.54 2.68 -19.76
N ALA A 355 -16.62 2.29 -20.43
CA ALA A 355 -17.81 3.12 -20.49
C ALA A 355 -18.50 3.18 -19.12
N ASP A 356 -18.58 2.05 -18.41
CA ASP A 356 -19.15 2.03 -17.05
C ASP A 356 -18.31 2.87 -16.06
N TRP A 357 -16.98 2.80 -16.16
CA TRP A 357 -16.05 3.66 -15.43
C TRP A 357 -16.41 5.13 -15.58
N ASN A 358 -16.49 5.60 -16.83
CA ASN A 358 -16.75 6.99 -17.17
C ASN A 358 -18.19 7.43 -16.87
N ASN A 359 -19.16 6.52 -17.02
CA ASN A 359 -20.58 6.88 -16.96
C ASN A 359 -21.13 6.90 -15.53
N TYR A 360 -20.73 5.97 -14.65
CA TYR A 360 -21.34 5.89 -13.32
C TYR A 360 -20.46 5.32 -12.21
N ILE A 361 -19.47 4.44 -12.48
CA ILE A 361 -18.73 3.75 -11.41
C ILE A 361 -17.99 4.74 -10.52
N VAL A 362 -17.25 5.69 -11.10
CA VAL A 362 -16.52 6.73 -10.35
C VAL A 362 -17.48 7.50 -9.44
N GLN A 363 -18.66 7.86 -9.95
CA GLN A 363 -19.67 8.61 -9.19
C GLN A 363 -20.27 7.77 -8.05
N VAL A 364 -20.69 6.53 -8.34
CA VAL A 364 -21.32 5.63 -7.37
C VAL A 364 -20.36 5.28 -6.22
N LEU A 365 -19.07 5.16 -6.53
CA LEU A 365 -18.03 4.88 -5.53
C LEU A 365 -17.45 6.14 -4.87
N GLY A 366 -18.13 7.29 -5.01
CA GLY A 366 -17.80 8.51 -4.28
C GLY A 366 -16.54 9.22 -4.79
N GLY A 367 -16.33 9.23 -6.11
CA GLY A 367 -15.14 9.77 -6.75
C GLY A 367 -13.94 8.84 -6.62
N ALA A 368 -14.16 7.54 -6.81
CA ALA A 368 -13.09 6.55 -6.76
C ALA A 368 -12.13 6.74 -7.94
N ASP A 369 -10.84 6.49 -7.70
CA ASP A 369 -9.80 6.48 -8.71
C ASP A 369 -9.12 5.10 -8.80
N GLY A 370 -8.19 4.95 -9.73
CA GLY A 370 -7.48 3.70 -10.00
C GLY A 370 -6.47 3.28 -8.93
N ASP A 371 -6.29 4.05 -7.86
CA ASP A 371 -5.53 3.65 -6.67
C ASP A 371 -6.42 3.15 -5.52
N ASP A 372 -7.75 3.20 -5.69
CA ASP A 372 -8.72 2.73 -4.71
C ASP A 372 -8.92 1.20 -4.72
N ALA A 373 -9.03 0.66 -3.51
CA ALA A 373 -9.40 -0.73 -3.30
C ALA A 373 -10.91 -0.90 -3.23
N LEU A 374 -11.39 -2.01 -3.79
CA LEU A 374 -12.75 -2.52 -3.68
C LEU A 374 -12.78 -3.79 -2.85
N TRP A 375 -13.77 -3.86 -1.99
CA TRP A 375 -14.28 -5.11 -1.47
C TRP A 375 -15.21 -5.76 -2.48
N ILE A 376 -15.02 -7.05 -2.72
CA ILE A 376 -15.72 -7.82 -3.76
C ILE A 376 -16.31 -9.08 -3.13
N HIS A 377 -17.64 -9.11 -3.05
CA HIS A 377 -18.42 -10.23 -2.54
C HIS A 377 -19.20 -10.89 -3.67
N GLN A 378 -18.90 -12.15 -3.99
CA GLN A 378 -19.67 -12.92 -4.96
C GLN A 378 -20.89 -13.54 -4.29
N PHE A 379 -22.04 -13.49 -4.96
CA PHE A 379 -23.28 -14.12 -4.51
C PHE A 379 -24.10 -14.62 -5.69
N THR A 380 -25.04 -15.52 -5.42
CA THR A 380 -26.09 -15.90 -6.37
C THR A 380 -27.34 -15.11 -6.03
N ASP A 381 -27.85 -14.35 -6.99
CA ASP A 381 -29.03 -13.50 -6.80
C ASP A 381 -30.34 -14.32 -6.94
N TYR A 382 -31.49 -13.70 -6.65
CA TYR A 382 -32.80 -14.36 -6.72
C TYR A 382 -33.15 -14.92 -8.11
N ASP A 383 -32.52 -14.39 -9.16
CA ASP A 383 -32.64 -14.85 -10.54
C ASP A 383 -31.73 -16.06 -10.87
N GLY A 384 -30.99 -16.56 -9.88
CA GLY A 384 -30.05 -17.67 -10.04
C GLY A 384 -28.73 -17.30 -10.71
N GLN A 385 -28.53 -16.03 -11.09
CA GLN A 385 -27.29 -15.58 -11.71
C GLN A 385 -26.23 -15.27 -10.65
N LYS A 386 -24.97 -15.56 -11.00
CA LYS A 386 -23.82 -15.12 -10.19
C LYS A 386 -23.60 -13.63 -10.40
N LYS A 387 -23.64 -12.87 -9.31
CA LYS A 387 -23.41 -11.43 -9.30
C LYS A 387 -22.34 -11.07 -8.28
N VAL A 388 -21.89 -9.83 -8.36
CA VAL A 388 -20.89 -9.27 -7.46
C VAL A 388 -21.48 -8.05 -6.78
N LEU A 389 -21.36 -8.01 -5.45
CA LEU A 389 -21.49 -6.79 -4.67
C LEU A 389 -20.09 -6.21 -4.50
N ALA A 390 -19.89 -4.97 -4.99
CA ALA A 390 -18.62 -4.27 -4.90
C ALA A 390 -18.80 -2.90 -4.23
N TRP A 391 -17.92 -2.55 -3.31
CA TRP A 391 -17.89 -1.24 -2.66
C TRP A 391 -16.46 -0.84 -2.30
N ARG A 392 -16.22 0.46 -2.15
CA ARG A 392 -14.88 0.98 -1.79
C ARG A 392 -14.46 0.43 -0.44
N SER A 393 -13.25 -0.11 -0.37
CA SER A 393 -12.63 -0.50 0.89
C SER A 393 -12.42 0.73 1.76
N PRO A 394 -12.85 0.70 3.03
CA PRO A 394 -12.55 1.75 4.01
C PRO A 394 -11.06 1.96 4.24
#